data_AF-A0A940M285-F1
#
_entry.id   AF-A0A940M285-F1
#
_cell.length_a   1.000
_cell.length_b   1.000
_cell.length_c   1.000
_cell.angle_alpha   90.00
_cell.angle_beta   90.00
_cell.angle_gamma   90.00
#
_symmetry.space_group_name_H-M   'P 1'
#
loop_
_entity.id
_entity.type
_entity.pdbx_description
1 polymer ?
#
loop_
_entity_poly.entity_id
_entity_poly.type
_entity_poly.pdbx_seq_one_letter_code
_entity_poly.pdbx_strand_id
1 'polypeptide(L)'
;MSAHLAALLMLAVVIPGAFITQSDFRQGRSRFWLSPSIVRQWQFDRAASPTGFWVSTAVNVALIALLVVVGILILIRPDHIG
;
A
#
# COMPACT_ATOMS: atom_id res chain seq x y z
N MET A 1 -13.52 -18.90 2.51
CA MET A 1 -12.45 -18.43 1.60
C MET A 1 -11.16 -19.13 2.03
N SER A 2 -10.43 -19.81 1.14
CA SER A 2 -9.19 -20.50 1.56
C SER A 2 -8.11 -19.46 1.91
N ALA A 3 -7.27 -19.73 2.91
CA ALA A 3 -6.20 -18.83 3.32
C ALA A 3 -5.24 -18.47 2.17
N HIS A 4 -5.00 -19.42 1.28
CA HIS A 4 -4.24 -19.22 0.04
C HIS A 4 -4.87 -18.17 -0.88
N LEU A 5 -6.21 -18.19 -1.04
CA LEU A 5 -6.92 -17.19 -1.84
C LEU A 5 -6.83 -15.80 -1.20
N ALA A 6 -6.94 -15.70 0.13
CA ALA A 6 -6.77 -14.44 0.84
C ALA A 6 -5.35 -13.87 0.67
N ALA A 7 -4.32 -14.71 0.79
CA ALA A 7 -2.93 -14.30 0.58
C ALA A 7 -2.65 -13.85 -0.86
N LEU A 8 -3.19 -14.57 -1.85
CA LEU A 8 -3.08 -14.20 -3.27
C LEU A 8 -3.76 -12.85 -3.55
N LEU A 9 -4.94 -12.61 -2.97
CA LEU A 9 -5.63 -11.32 -3.09
C LEU A 9 -4.83 -10.19 -2.45
N MET A 10 -4.20 -10.42 -1.30
CA MET A 10 -3.31 -9.41 -0.69
C MET A 10 -2.12 -9.10 -1.58
N LEU A 11 -1.46 -10.10 -2.15
CA LEU A 11 -0.34 -9.89 -3.09
C LEU A 11 -0.79 -9.11 -4.34
N ALA A 12 -1.98 -9.44 -4.88
CA ALA A 12 -2.54 -8.75 -6.03
C ALA A 12 -2.81 -7.25 -5.76
N VAL A 13 -3.05 -6.87 -4.51
CA VAL A 13 -3.23 -5.47 -4.09
C VAL A 13 -1.88 -4.80 -3.79
N VAL A 14 -0.98 -5.49 -3.09
CA VAL A 14 0.32 -4.95 -2.65
C VAL A 14 1.24 -4.64 -3.82
N ILE A 15 1.35 -5.54 -4.80
CA ILE A 15 2.31 -5.41 -5.90
C ILE A 15 2.05 -4.13 -6.72
N PRO A 16 0.82 -3.85 -7.20
CA PRO A 16 0.51 -2.60 -7.86
C PRO A 16 0.74 -1.39 -6.96
N GLY A 17 0.34 -1.47 -5.69
CA GLY A 17 0.52 -0.39 -4.72
C GLY A 17 1.98 0.00 -4.49
N ALA A 18 2.86 -0.99 -4.39
CA ALA A 18 4.31 -0.80 -4.26
C ALA A 18 4.91 -0.18 -5.53
N PHE A 19 4.52 -0.66 -6.71
CA PHE A 19 5.00 -0.12 -7.98
C PHE A 19 4.57 1.33 -8.17
N ILE A 20 3.31 1.65 -7.87
CA ILE A 20 2.77 3.01 -7.91
C ILE A 20 3.52 3.92 -6.93
N THR A 21 3.64 3.51 -5.67
CA THR A 21 4.32 4.30 -4.62
C THR A 21 5.78 4.58 -5.01
N GLN A 22 6.49 3.59 -5.55
CA GLN A 22 7.86 3.73 -6.00
C GLN A 22 7.99 4.65 -7.23
N SER A 23 7.08 4.50 -8.21
CA SER A 23 7.04 5.36 -9.39
C SER A 23 6.80 6.81 -9.00
N ASP A 24 5.82 7.06 -8.14
CA ASP A 24 5.46 8.41 -7.72
C ASP A 24 6.60 9.04 -6.90
N PHE A 25 7.22 8.27 -6.00
CA PHE A 25 8.36 8.75 -5.22
C PHE A 25 9.51 9.24 -6.11
N ARG A 26 9.82 8.52 -7.20
CA ARG A 26 10.82 8.91 -8.19
C ARG A 26 10.44 10.18 -8.96
N GLN A 27 9.14 10.41 -9.16
CA GLN A 27 8.61 11.61 -9.79
C GLN A 27 8.43 12.78 -8.81
N GLY A 28 8.78 12.61 -7.52
CA GLY A 28 8.58 13.63 -6.51
C GLY A 28 7.11 13.82 -6.13
N ARG A 29 6.26 12.82 -6.34
CA ARG A 29 4.82 12.85 -6.04
C ARG A 29 4.46 11.72 -5.08
N SER A 30 3.36 11.89 -4.35
CA SER A 30 2.76 10.81 -3.56
C SER A 30 1.26 10.87 -3.75
N ARG A 31 0.66 9.79 -4.25
CA ARG A 31 -0.79 9.60 -4.28
C ARG A 31 -1.16 8.38 -3.45
N PHE A 32 -2.23 8.48 -2.68
CA PHE A 32 -2.81 7.29 -2.07
C PHE A 32 -3.35 6.38 -3.18
N TRP A 33 -3.18 5.06 -3.11
CA TRP A 33 -3.49 4.15 -4.22
C TRP A 33 -4.59 3.11 -3.91
N LEU A 34 -4.96 2.95 -2.64
CA LEU A 34 -5.91 1.91 -2.21
C LEU A 34 -7.39 2.25 -2.52
N SER A 35 -7.71 3.55 -2.66
CA SER A 35 -9.09 4.00 -2.87
C SER A 35 -9.17 5.13 -3.90
N PRO A 36 -9.88 4.94 -5.03
CA PRO A 36 -10.06 5.97 -6.07
C PRO A 36 -10.59 7.30 -5.53
N SER A 37 -11.49 7.24 -4.55
CA SER A 37 -12.10 8.40 -3.91
C SER A 37 -11.08 9.19 -3.09
N ILE A 38 -10.20 8.48 -2.37
CA ILE A 38 -9.15 9.08 -1.56
C ILE A 38 -7.99 9.58 -2.43
N VAL A 39 -7.68 8.90 -3.55
CA VAL A 39 -6.63 9.31 -4.51
C VAL A 39 -6.81 10.76 -4.96
N ARG A 40 -8.04 11.18 -5.27
CA ARG A 40 -8.33 12.55 -5.74
C ARG A 40 -8.11 13.62 -4.68
N GLN A 41 -8.27 13.27 -3.40
CA GLN A 41 -8.13 14.21 -2.29
C GLN A 41 -6.72 14.18 -1.67
N TRP A 42 -6.00 13.07 -1.85
CA TRP A 42 -4.75 12.79 -1.16
C TRP A 42 -3.61 12.56 -2.15
N GLN A 43 -3.28 13.64 -2.87
CA GLN A 43 -2.14 13.74 -3.75
C GLN A 43 -1.27 14.92 -3.34
N PHE A 44 0.02 14.67 -3.14
CA PHE A 44 1.00 15.67 -2.74
C PHE A 44 2.19 15.67 -3.69
N ASP A 45 2.63 16.86 -4.07
CA ASP A 45 3.88 17.07 -4.79
C ASP A 45 4.94 17.53 -3.78
N ARG A 46 6.15 16.96 -3.86
CA ARG A 46 7.28 17.27 -2.96
C ARG A 46 7.67 18.74 -3.04
N ALA A 47 7.55 19.36 -4.21
CA ALA A 47 7.90 20.77 -4.39
C ALA A 47 6.84 21.72 -3.77
N ALA A 48 5.56 21.33 -3.83
CA ALA A 48 4.46 22.16 -3.35
C ALA A 48 4.18 21.97 -1.84
N SER A 49 4.31 20.74 -1.33
CA SER A 49 4.08 20.40 0.08
C SER A 49 5.01 19.27 0.52
N PRO A 50 6.24 19.60 0.97
CA PRO A 50 7.23 18.60 1.40
C PRO A 50 6.72 17.71 2.54
N THR A 51 6.05 18.31 3.52
CA THR A 51 5.49 17.59 4.67
C THR A 51 4.38 16.64 4.23
N GLY A 52 3.43 17.11 3.41
CA GLY A 52 2.35 16.26 2.90
C GLY A 52 2.87 15.10 2.06
N PHE A 53 3.87 15.36 1.22
CA PHE A 53 4.56 14.33 0.44
C PHE A 53 5.15 13.23 1.33
N TRP A 54 5.93 13.60 2.36
CA TRP A 54 6.58 12.61 3.23
C TRP A 54 5.57 11.83 4.10
N VAL A 55 4.56 12.50 4.64
CA VAL A 55 3.49 11.85 5.42
C VAL A 55 2.73 10.86 4.55
N SER A 56 2.30 11.27 3.36
CA SER A 56 1.57 10.39 2.42
C SER A 56 2.43 9.21 1.97
N THR A 57 3.70 9.45 1.65
CA THR A 57 4.65 8.39 1.29
C THR A 57 4.81 7.38 2.42
N ALA A 58 4.99 7.86 3.66
CA ALA A 58 5.14 7.01 4.84
C ALA A 58 3.89 6.15 5.09
N VAL A 59 2.69 6.72 4.95
CA VAL A 59 1.43 5.96 5.06
C VAL A 59 1.33 4.87 3.99
N ASN A 60 1.65 5.18 2.73
CA ASN A 60 1.65 4.20 1.65
C ASN A 60 2.62 3.04 1.92
N VAL A 61 3.85 3.35 2.37
CA VAL A 61 4.87 2.35 2.70
C VAL A 61 4.44 1.50 3.90
N ALA A 62 3.90 2.12 4.95
CA ALA A 62 3.40 1.41 6.12
C ALA A 62 2.26 0.45 5.77
N LEU A 63 1.33 0.87 4.91
CA LEU A 63 0.23 0.04 4.42
C LEU A 63 0.74 -1.15 3.61
N ILE A 64 1.72 -0.93 2.71
CA ILE A 64 2.37 -2.00 1.96
C ILE A 64 3.01 -3.00 2.92
N ALA A 65 3.81 -2.54 3.87
CA ALA A 65 4.49 -3.39 4.84
C ALA A 65 3.49 -4.21 5.67
N LEU A 66 2.42 -3.57 6.15
CA LEU A 66 1.35 -4.24 6.91
C LEU A 66 0.71 -5.36 6.08
N LEU A 67 0.32 -5.07 4.83
CA LEU A 67 -0.32 -6.06 3.96
C LEU A 67 0.62 -7.23 3.62
N VAL A 68 1.92 -6.97 3.45
CA VAL A 68 2.93 -8.04 3.26
C VAL A 68 3.03 -8.91 4.52
N VAL A 69 3.17 -8.30 5.69
CA VAL A 69 3.29 -9.04 6.95
C VAL A 69 2.04 -9.88 7.21
N VAL A 70 0.85 -9.30 7.05
CA VAL A 70 -0.41 -10.03 7.23
C VAL A 70 -0.54 -11.15 6.19
N GLY A 71 -0.20 -10.90 4.93
CA GLY A 71 -0.21 -11.92 3.88
C GLY A 71 0.72 -13.10 4.20
N ILE A 72 1.93 -12.83 4.71
CA ILE A 72 2.88 -13.86 5.14
C ILE A 72 2.34 -14.63 6.35
N LEU A 73 1.75 -13.94 7.34
CA LEU A 73 1.17 -14.59 8.52
C LEU A 73 0.02 -15.54 8.15
N ILE A 74 -0.85 -15.13 7.20
CA ILE A 74 -1.92 -15.98 6.66
C ILE A 74 -1.35 -17.24 6.00
N LEU A 75 -0.23 -17.12 5.28
CA LEU A 75 0.40 -18.26 4.61
C LEU A 75 1.06 -19.23 5.59
N ILE A 76 1.71 -18.73 6.65
CA ILE A 76 2.44 -19.56 7.61
C ILE A 76 1.49 -20.20 8.64
N ARG A 77 0.41 -19.49 9.03
CA ARG A 77 -0.53 -19.95 10.06
C ARG A 77 -1.99 -19.67 9.67
N PRO A 78 -2.53 -20.44 8.71
CA PRO A 78 -3.90 -20.23 8.23
C PRO A 78 -4.98 -20.53 9.30
N ASP A 79 -4.63 -21.28 10.34
CA ASP A 79 -5.51 -21.84 11.36
C ASP A 79 -5.84 -20.89 12.54
N HIS A 80 -5.18 -19.72 12.65
CA HIS A 80 -5.39 -18.76 13.74
C HIS A 80 -6.25 -17.54 13.39
N ILE A 81 -6.83 -17.50 12.18
CA ILE A 81 -7.62 -16.36 11.67
C ILE A 81 -9.09 -16.81 11.44
N GLY A 82 -9.51 -17.88 12.12
CA GLY A 82 -10.88 -18.41 12.11
C GLY A 82 -11.65 -18.01 13.35
#